data_AF-F2K308-F1
#
_entry.id   AF-F2K308-F1
#
_cell.length_a   1.000
_cell.length_b   1.000
_cell.length_c   1.000
_cell.angle_alpha   90.00
_cell.angle_beta   90.00
_cell.angle_gamma   90.00
#
_symmetry.space_group_name_H-M   'P 1'
#
loop_
_entity.id
_entity.type
_entity.pdbx_description
1 polymer ?
#
loop_
_entity_poly.entity_id
_entity_poly.type
_entity_poly.pdbx_seq_one_letter_code
_entity_poly.pdbx_strand_id
1 'polypeptide(L)'
;MHNRKGILSTIDRNEIIRDTIQTFLICCVISMLVWWSGGGEFWVTFQVSLVFGAACLTAVRLSLYFISPYTGASISVLLGFLVGVSVGLLNLFHQIYGDVSKILDVPLSELLLKILFSALVTYVFFSSHRLTRKNRELQEQKLKAVTQEKEIVEANLRLLQSQIEPHFLFNTLANIKVLIELDKDAAKRVLDDLTGLLRASIMKSHDKSISISEEVELVRAYLSIQSVRMGDRLTFEIECDEDLKRLSCAPFLIQPIVENAVHHGIEPKMNGGNISVSITSNNDQCSILVRDTGLGLQEGLDHNAKTTHNKVKGNGIALANIRERMRLMYSDESTLVVENWYKDNGDLGGCLTSLSWPLKYSPELTKSALS
;
A
#
# COMPACT_ATOMS: atom_id res chain seq x y z
N MET A 1 -17.81 -14.69 23.48
CA MET A 1 -17.96 -13.84 24.70
C MET A 1 -17.08 -12.58 24.71
N HIS A 2 -16.47 -12.17 23.59
CA HIS A 2 -15.46 -11.09 23.57
C HIS A 2 -15.98 -9.68 23.19
N ASN A 3 -17.30 -9.51 22.98
CA ASN A 3 -17.86 -8.25 22.44
C ASN A 3 -18.60 -7.37 23.46
N ARG A 4 -18.58 -7.70 24.76
CA ARG A 4 -19.26 -6.91 25.80
C ARG A 4 -18.44 -5.73 26.36
N LYS A 5 -17.12 -5.71 26.15
CA LYS A 5 -16.25 -4.64 26.70
C LYS A 5 -16.13 -3.39 25.82
N GLY A 6 -16.50 -3.43 24.54
CA GLY A 6 -16.40 -2.28 23.62
C GLY A 6 -17.52 -1.24 23.73
N ILE A 7 -18.63 -1.57 24.41
CA ILE A 7 -19.77 -0.65 24.59
C ILE A 7 -19.59 0.24 25.83
N LEU A 8 -18.81 -0.22 26.82
CA LEU A 8 -18.52 0.52 28.06
C LEU A 8 -17.51 1.66 27.87
N SER A 9 -16.73 1.69 26.77
CA SER A 9 -15.66 2.67 26.56
C SER A 9 -16.05 3.88 25.69
N THR A 10 -17.30 3.98 25.24
CA THR A 10 -17.70 5.01 24.24
C THR A 10 -18.92 5.84 24.63
N ILE A 11 -19.25 5.93 25.92
CA ILE A 11 -20.07 7.06 26.38
C ILE A 11 -19.10 8.19 26.72
N ASP A 12 -18.82 9.02 25.72
CA ASP A 12 -17.95 10.17 25.89
C ASP A 12 -18.57 11.12 26.92
N ARG A 13 -17.81 11.49 27.95
CA ARG A 13 -18.29 12.42 29.01
C ARG A 13 -18.76 13.74 28.38
N ASN A 14 -18.12 14.16 27.29
CA ASN A 14 -18.47 15.37 26.57
C ASN A 14 -19.81 15.24 25.83
N GLU A 15 -20.15 14.05 25.36
CA GLU A 15 -21.44 13.75 24.75
C GLU A 15 -22.55 13.82 25.80
N ILE A 16 -22.33 13.26 27.00
CA ILE A 16 -23.28 13.37 28.12
C ILE A 16 -23.59 14.83 28.46
N ILE A 17 -22.54 15.63 28.62
CA ILE A 17 -22.66 17.04 28.99
C ILE A 17 -23.41 17.81 27.90
N ARG A 18 -23.03 17.62 26.63
CA ARG A 18 -23.66 18.29 25.48
C ARG A 18 -25.15 18.01 25.41
N ASP A 19 -25.56 16.75 25.47
CA ASP A 19 -26.98 16.39 25.31
C ASP A 19 -27.82 16.87 26.51
N THR A 20 -27.23 16.91 27.71
CA THR A 20 -27.89 17.43 28.91
C THR A 20 -28.12 18.94 28.79
N ILE A 21 -27.12 19.69 28.31
CA ILE A 21 -27.23 21.13 28.05
C ILE A 21 -28.26 21.41 26.95
N GLN A 22 -28.24 20.65 25.85
CA GLN A 22 -29.22 20.80 24.77
C GLN A 22 -30.64 20.51 25.23
N THR A 23 -30.84 19.44 26.01
CA THR A 23 -32.15 19.10 26.59
C THR A 23 -32.64 20.24 27.49
N PHE A 24 -31.78 20.78 28.35
CA PHE A 24 -32.10 21.91 29.21
C PHE A 24 -32.53 23.16 28.41
N LEU A 25 -31.76 23.53 27.37
CA LEU A 25 -32.08 24.67 26.51
C LEU A 25 -33.42 24.49 25.78
N ILE A 26 -33.68 23.29 25.25
CA ILE A 26 -34.94 22.98 24.59
C ILE A 26 -36.11 23.08 25.59
N CYS A 27 -35.96 22.55 26.81
CA CYS A 27 -36.95 22.69 27.86
C CYS A 27 -37.24 24.16 28.20
N CYS A 28 -36.21 25.00 28.33
CA CYS A 28 -36.38 26.45 28.56
C CYS A 28 -37.21 27.12 27.46
N VAL A 29 -36.89 26.84 26.18
CA VAL A 29 -37.60 27.41 25.03
C VAL A 29 -39.07 26.97 25.01
N ILE A 30 -39.34 25.69 25.27
CA ILE A 30 -40.70 25.14 25.32
C ILE A 30 -41.52 25.84 26.39
N SER A 31 -40.98 25.95 27.61
CA SER A 31 -41.70 26.58 28.73
C SER A 31 -41.97 28.05 28.48
N MET A 32 -41.06 28.75 27.79
CA MET A 32 -41.27 30.15 27.38
C MET A 32 -42.39 30.29 26.35
N LEU A 33 -42.46 29.40 25.36
CA LEU A 33 -43.52 29.39 24.35
C LEU A 33 -44.90 29.09 24.93
N VAL A 34 -44.99 28.09 25.82
CA VAL A 34 -46.26 27.72 26.48
C VAL A 34 -46.76 28.84 27.39
N TRP A 35 -45.86 29.46 28.15
CA TRP A 35 -46.20 30.63 28.97
C TRP A 35 -46.73 31.79 28.12
N TRP A 36 -46.08 32.08 26.98
CA TRP A 36 -46.55 33.12 26.05
C TRP A 36 -47.94 32.80 25.47
N SER A 37 -48.25 31.54 25.20
CA SER A 37 -49.60 31.15 24.75
C SER A 37 -50.68 31.19 25.83
N GLY A 38 -50.35 31.59 27.07
CA GLY A 38 -51.29 31.61 28.20
C GLY A 38 -51.50 30.25 28.88
N GLY A 39 -50.63 29.26 28.62
CA GLY A 39 -50.76 27.87 29.06
C GLY A 39 -50.28 27.60 30.50
N GLY A 40 -50.47 28.53 31.43
CA GLY A 40 -50.11 28.38 32.85
C GLY A 40 -48.80 29.05 33.26
N GLU A 41 -48.39 28.82 34.52
CA GLU A 41 -47.18 29.42 35.10
C GLU A 41 -45.90 28.80 34.50
N PHE A 42 -44.94 29.67 34.16
CA PHE A 42 -43.66 29.28 33.55
C PHE A 42 -42.93 28.21 34.36
N TRP A 43 -42.85 28.35 35.69
CA TRP A 43 -42.08 27.45 36.56
C TRP A 43 -42.68 26.05 36.63
N VAL A 44 -44.01 25.93 36.62
CA VAL A 44 -44.71 24.63 36.62
C VAL A 44 -44.45 23.92 35.29
N THR A 45 -44.62 24.63 34.18
CA THR A 45 -44.37 24.07 32.84
C THR A 45 -42.91 23.70 32.65
N PHE A 46 -41.97 24.48 33.21
CA PHE A 46 -40.55 24.19 33.16
C PHE A 46 -40.15 22.94 33.93
N GLN A 47 -40.64 22.78 35.16
CA GLN A 47 -40.40 21.55 35.94
C GLN A 47 -40.94 20.31 35.22
N VAL A 48 -42.16 20.38 34.69
CA VAL A 48 -42.77 19.29 33.94
C VAL A 48 -41.95 18.96 32.69
N SER A 49 -41.59 19.96 31.88
CA SER A 49 -40.79 19.76 30.67
C SER A 49 -39.41 19.17 30.97
N LEU A 50 -38.77 19.59 32.07
CA LEU A 50 -37.45 19.09 32.48
C LEU A 50 -37.52 17.62 32.90
N VAL A 51 -38.52 17.22 33.68
CA VAL A 51 -38.68 15.82 34.11
C VAL A 51 -38.99 14.90 32.93
N PHE A 52 -39.85 15.33 32.01
CA PHE A 52 -40.12 14.57 30.77
C PHE A 52 -38.86 14.43 29.91
N GLY A 53 -38.12 15.52 29.71
CA GLY A 53 -36.87 15.52 28.94
C GLY A 53 -35.81 14.60 29.55
N ALA A 54 -35.61 14.69 30.87
CA ALA A 54 -34.67 13.84 31.60
C ALA A 54 -35.08 12.36 31.60
N ALA A 55 -36.37 12.06 31.80
CA ALA A 55 -36.90 10.70 31.75
C ALA A 55 -36.73 10.07 30.36
N CYS A 56 -37.02 10.82 29.29
CA CYS A 56 -36.82 10.33 27.93
C CYS A 56 -35.34 10.13 27.59
N LEU A 57 -34.47 11.08 27.93
CA LEU A 57 -33.03 10.98 27.65
C LEU A 57 -32.41 9.78 28.37
N THR A 58 -32.74 9.58 29.65
CA THR A 58 -32.24 8.47 30.45
C THR A 58 -32.78 7.13 29.97
N ALA A 59 -34.08 7.03 29.67
CA ALA A 59 -34.70 5.80 29.14
C ALA A 59 -34.18 5.43 27.74
N VAL A 60 -33.99 6.40 26.84
CA VAL A 60 -33.38 6.18 25.53
C VAL A 60 -31.94 5.70 25.65
N ARG A 61 -31.14 6.29 26.55
CA ARG A 61 -29.77 5.83 26.80
C ARG A 61 -29.70 4.43 27.38
N LEU A 62 -30.55 4.13 28.36
CA LEU A 62 -30.62 2.82 28.99
C LEU A 62 -31.03 1.75 27.97
N SER A 63 -32.01 2.07 27.12
CA SER A 63 -32.44 1.21 26.02
C SER A 63 -31.34 1.03 24.97
N LEU A 64 -30.65 2.10 24.58
CA LEU A 64 -29.49 2.00 23.68
C LEU A 64 -28.35 1.16 24.28
N TYR A 65 -28.20 1.13 25.60
CA TYR A 65 -27.19 0.32 26.26
C TYR A 65 -27.57 -1.17 26.32
N PHE A 66 -28.78 -1.49 26.79
CA PHE A 66 -29.20 -2.87 27.01
C PHE A 66 -29.78 -3.56 25.77
N ILE A 67 -30.51 -2.83 24.93
CA ILE A 67 -31.37 -3.38 23.88
C ILE A 67 -30.75 -3.20 22.48
N SER A 68 -29.95 -2.13 22.27
CA SER A 68 -29.33 -1.85 20.96
C SER A 68 -28.43 -2.96 20.42
N PRO A 69 -27.70 -3.73 21.24
CA PRO A 69 -26.87 -4.83 20.74
C PRO A 69 -27.68 -5.96 20.08
N TYR A 70 -28.97 -6.08 20.38
CA TYR A 70 -29.83 -7.17 19.94
C TYR A 70 -30.81 -6.78 18.83
N THR A 71 -31.30 -5.54 18.85
CA THR A 71 -32.39 -5.07 17.96
C THR A 71 -31.98 -3.94 17.02
N GLY A 72 -30.79 -3.38 17.19
CA GLY A 72 -30.32 -2.19 16.49
C GLY A 72 -30.82 -0.88 17.11
N ALA A 73 -30.14 0.21 16.77
CA ALA A 73 -30.31 1.50 17.43
C ALA A 73 -31.71 2.11 17.24
N SER A 74 -32.33 1.92 16.07
CA SER A 74 -33.65 2.52 15.76
C SER A 74 -34.76 1.97 16.67
N ILE A 75 -34.80 0.65 16.86
CA ILE A 75 -35.83 -0.01 17.68
C ILE A 75 -35.61 0.30 19.16
N SER A 76 -34.35 0.34 19.60
CA SER A 76 -34.01 0.69 20.98
C SER A 76 -34.38 2.13 21.34
N VAL A 77 -34.19 3.07 20.42
CA VAL A 77 -34.60 4.47 20.63
C VAL A 77 -36.12 4.58 20.75
N LEU A 78 -36.87 3.87 19.90
CA LEU A 78 -38.33 3.85 19.96
C LEU A 78 -38.84 3.26 21.29
N LEU A 79 -38.26 2.15 21.74
CA LEU A 79 -38.61 1.55 23.03
C LEU A 79 -38.27 2.45 24.22
N GLY A 80 -37.07 3.06 24.22
CA GLY A 80 -36.66 3.97 25.28
C GLY A 80 -37.51 5.24 25.32
N PHE A 81 -37.95 5.73 24.15
CA PHE A 81 -38.88 6.84 24.04
C PHE A 81 -40.24 6.53 24.65
N LEU A 82 -40.83 5.37 24.30
CA LEU A 82 -42.11 4.94 24.87
C LEU A 82 -42.04 4.79 26.40
N VAL A 83 -40.95 4.23 26.91
CA VAL A 83 -40.71 4.10 28.36
C VAL A 83 -40.57 5.48 29.01
N GLY A 84 -39.78 6.38 28.42
CA GLY A 84 -39.56 7.73 28.92
C GLY A 84 -40.85 8.57 28.97
N VAL A 85 -41.67 8.49 27.92
CA VAL A 85 -42.98 9.16 27.86
C VAL A 85 -43.92 8.59 28.91
N SER A 86 -43.92 7.26 29.11
CA SER A 86 -44.75 6.60 30.13
C SER A 86 -44.37 7.04 31.54
N VAL A 87 -43.06 7.12 31.84
CA VAL A 87 -42.54 7.63 33.13
C VAL A 87 -42.88 9.10 33.32
N GLY A 88 -42.75 9.92 32.28
CA GLY A 88 -43.14 11.33 32.32
C GLY A 88 -44.63 11.52 32.59
N LEU A 89 -45.50 10.75 31.94
CA LEU A 89 -46.95 10.78 32.15
C LEU A 89 -47.32 10.35 33.58
N LEU A 90 -46.64 9.34 34.11
CA LEU A 90 -46.84 8.88 35.49
C LEU A 90 -46.42 9.95 36.52
N ASN A 91 -45.35 10.70 36.24
CA ASN A 91 -44.95 11.83 37.08
C ASN A 91 -45.94 13.01 36.99
N LEU A 92 -46.41 13.35 35.78
CA LEU A 92 -47.45 14.37 35.59
C LEU A 92 -48.72 14.01 36.36
N PHE A 93 -49.09 12.73 36.34
CA PHE A 93 -50.22 12.18 37.08
C PHE A 93 -50.07 12.37 38.59
N HIS A 94 -48.88 12.08 39.13
CA HIS A 94 -48.57 12.26 40.55
C HIS A 94 -48.58 13.74 40.97
N GLN A 95 -48.04 14.63 40.13
CA GLN A 95 -47.88 16.04 40.45
C GLN A 95 -49.19 16.84 40.35
N ILE A 96 -50.11 16.47 39.44
CA ILE A 96 -51.32 17.26 39.19
C ILE A 96 -52.57 16.67 39.87
N TYR A 97 -52.74 15.34 39.94
CA TYR A 97 -54.09 14.81 40.17
C TYR A 97 -54.30 13.93 41.39
N GLY A 98 -53.34 13.13 41.87
CA GLY A 98 -53.52 12.24 43.04
C GLY A 98 -54.68 11.22 42.94
N ASP A 99 -55.50 11.28 41.88
CA ASP A 99 -56.76 10.57 41.68
C ASP A 99 -56.93 10.27 40.17
N VAL A 100 -57.22 8.99 39.85
CA VAL A 100 -57.21 8.40 38.49
C VAL A 100 -58.36 8.91 37.62
N SER A 101 -59.44 9.37 38.25
CA SER A 101 -60.68 9.77 37.56
C SER A 101 -60.57 11.03 36.69
N LYS A 102 -59.57 11.90 36.94
CA LYS A 102 -59.38 13.19 36.25
C LYS A 102 -58.39 13.18 35.08
N ILE A 103 -57.85 12.01 34.73
CA ILE A 103 -56.94 11.86 33.56
C ILE A 103 -57.63 12.26 32.26
N LEU A 104 -58.95 12.04 32.14
CA LEU A 104 -59.75 12.37 30.96
C LEU A 104 -60.04 13.88 30.80
N ASP A 105 -59.77 14.69 31.83
CA ASP A 105 -60.05 16.13 31.82
C ASP A 105 -58.85 16.98 31.34
N VAL A 106 -57.70 16.36 31.06
CA VAL A 106 -56.54 17.08 30.50
C VAL A 106 -56.84 17.44 29.04
N PRO A 107 -56.74 18.72 28.63
CA PRO A 107 -57.01 19.11 27.25
C PRO A 107 -56.06 18.39 26.30
N LEU A 108 -56.63 17.76 25.26
CA LEU A 108 -55.90 16.97 24.28
C LEU A 108 -54.74 17.75 23.63
N SER A 109 -54.90 19.07 23.47
CA SER A 109 -53.89 19.97 22.92
C SER A 109 -52.59 20.01 23.75
N GLU A 110 -52.67 19.96 25.08
CA GLU A 110 -51.48 19.98 25.95
C GLU A 110 -50.71 18.65 25.91
N LEU A 111 -51.44 17.53 25.83
CA LEU A 111 -50.84 16.21 25.75
C LEU A 111 -50.16 15.99 24.38
N LEU A 112 -50.80 16.42 23.30
CA LEU A 112 -50.23 16.38 21.95
C LEU A 112 -48.96 17.24 21.85
N LEU A 113 -48.98 18.45 22.43
CA LEU A 113 -47.82 19.35 22.42
C LEU A 113 -46.60 18.70 23.11
N LYS A 114 -46.80 18.10 24.28
CA LYS A 114 -45.73 17.42 25.05
C LYS A 114 -45.17 16.20 24.31
N ILE A 115 -46.02 15.40 23.66
CA ILE A 115 -45.58 14.25 22.86
C ILE A 115 -44.78 14.70 21.63
N LEU A 116 -45.23 15.74 20.92
CA LEU A 116 -44.52 16.29 19.76
C LEU A 116 -43.13 16.81 20.13
N PHE A 117 -43.00 17.51 21.26
CA PHE A 117 -41.70 17.97 21.73
C PHE A 117 -40.77 16.82 22.14
N SER A 118 -41.31 15.83 22.86
CA SER A 118 -40.53 14.64 23.22
C SER A 118 -40.05 13.90 21.97
N ALA A 119 -40.90 13.77 20.95
CA ALA A 119 -40.55 13.14 19.68
C ALA A 119 -39.47 13.93 18.92
N LEU A 120 -39.55 15.27 18.94
CA LEU A 120 -38.55 16.15 18.34
C LEU A 120 -37.18 16.01 19.01
N VAL A 121 -37.12 16.04 20.34
CA VAL A 121 -35.87 15.85 21.10
C VAL A 121 -35.24 14.50 20.78
N THR A 122 -36.06 13.45 20.77
CA THR A 122 -35.62 12.08 20.43
C THR A 122 -35.09 11.99 19.00
N TYR A 123 -35.76 12.64 18.04
CA TYR A 123 -35.33 12.69 16.65
C TYR A 123 -33.99 13.41 16.49
N VAL A 124 -33.83 14.59 17.10
CA VAL A 124 -32.57 15.36 17.05
C VAL A 124 -31.42 14.56 17.66
N PHE A 125 -31.65 13.91 18.80
CA PHE A 125 -30.66 13.05 19.44
C PHE A 125 -30.25 11.87 18.55
N PHE A 126 -31.24 11.17 17.98
CA PHE A 126 -30.99 10.05 17.10
C PHE A 126 -30.23 10.44 15.83
N SER A 127 -30.57 11.58 15.24
CA SER A 127 -29.89 12.11 14.05
C SER A 127 -28.43 12.48 14.35
N SER A 128 -28.18 13.10 15.50
CA SER A 128 -26.84 13.48 15.96
C SER A 128 -25.96 12.26 16.22
N HIS A 129 -26.52 11.21 16.83
CA HIS A 129 -25.82 9.95 17.07
C HIS A 129 -25.48 9.22 15.76
N ARG A 130 -26.41 9.18 14.81
CA ARG A 130 -26.18 8.59 13.47
C ARG A 130 -25.08 9.31 12.72
N LEU A 131 -25.07 10.64 12.75
CA LEU A 131 -24.09 11.46 12.05
C LEU A 131 -22.68 11.25 12.65
N THR A 132 -22.57 11.21 13.97
CA THR A 132 -21.30 11.00 14.67
C THR A 132 -20.71 9.62 14.36
N ARG A 133 -21.54 8.56 14.34
CA ARG A 133 -21.08 7.21 13.98
C ARG A 133 -20.56 7.12 12.55
N LYS A 134 -21.32 7.65 11.57
CA LYS A 134 -20.87 7.66 10.17
C LYS A 134 -19.58 8.46 9.98
N ASN A 135 -19.43 9.58 10.68
CA ASN A 135 -18.20 10.38 10.61
C ASN A 135 -17.00 9.62 11.21
N ARG A 136 -17.18 8.88 12.31
CA ARG A 136 -16.12 8.04 12.90
C ARG A 136 -15.73 6.90 11.96
N GLU A 137 -16.70 6.18 11.39
CA GLU A 137 -16.44 5.12 10.41
C GLU A 137 -15.67 5.66 9.19
N LEU A 138 -16.07 6.83 8.68
CA LEU A 138 -15.36 7.48 7.57
C LEU A 138 -13.93 7.89 7.95
N GLN A 139 -13.73 8.41 9.16
CA GLN A 139 -12.39 8.76 9.65
C GLN A 139 -11.50 7.52 9.81
N GLU A 140 -12.04 6.42 10.35
CA GLU A 140 -11.31 5.16 10.47
C GLU A 140 -10.94 4.58 9.10
N GLN A 141 -11.85 4.66 8.13
CA GLN A 141 -11.57 4.25 6.75
C GLN A 141 -10.48 5.10 6.11
N LYS A 142 -10.54 6.43 6.27
CA LYS A 142 -9.48 7.34 5.78
C LYS A 142 -8.14 7.05 6.43
N LEU A 143 -8.11 6.82 7.73
CA LEU A 143 -6.87 6.49 8.44
C LEU A 143 -6.27 5.18 7.93
N LYS A 144 -7.10 4.13 7.77
CA LYS A 144 -6.67 2.85 7.20
C LYS A 144 -6.12 3.00 5.78
N ALA A 145 -6.78 3.80 4.93
CA ALA A 145 -6.31 4.07 3.58
C ALA A 145 -4.95 4.77 3.58
N VAL A 146 -4.77 5.81 4.41
CA VAL A 146 -3.49 6.52 4.55
C VAL A 146 -2.38 5.60 5.06
N THR A 147 -2.67 4.72 6.03
CA THR A 147 -1.68 3.76 6.53
C THR A 147 -1.27 2.75 5.46
N GLN A 148 -2.23 2.24 4.67
CA GLN A 148 -1.95 1.32 3.57
C GLN A 148 -1.12 1.99 2.46
N GLU A 149 -1.47 3.23 2.11
CA GLU A 149 -0.70 4.02 1.14
C GLU A 149 0.73 4.24 1.63
N LYS A 150 0.91 4.57 2.92
CA LYS A 150 2.24 4.70 3.52
C LYS A 150 3.02 3.39 3.47
N GLU A 151 2.41 2.25 3.82
CA GLU A 151 3.06 0.94 3.74
C GLU A 151 3.49 0.58 2.31
N ILE A 152 2.67 0.90 1.31
CA ILE A 152 3.02 0.72 -0.11
C ILE A 152 4.20 1.61 -0.49
N VAL A 153 4.19 2.89 -0.10
CA VAL A 153 5.29 3.81 -0.38
C VAL A 153 6.58 3.35 0.30
N GLU A 154 6.52 2.92 1.56
CA GLU A 154 7.69 2.39 2.27
C GLU A 154 8.22 1.09 1.64
N ALA A 155 7.33 0.20 1.19
CA ALA A 155 7.71 -1.01 0.47
C ALA A 155 8.39 -0.66 -0.87
N ASN A 156 7.83 0.29 -1.62
CA ASN A 156 8.41 0.76 -2.88
C ASN A 156 9.77 1.44 -2.67
N LEU A 157 9.92 2.24 -1.61
CA LEU A 157 11.20 2.84 -1.23
C LEU A 157 12.24 1.79 -0.84
N ARG A 158 11.85 0.76 -0.10
CA ARG A 158 12.74 -0.37 0.22
C ARG A 158 13.12 -1.17 -1.01
N LEU A 159 12.19 -1.37 -1.95
CA LEU A 159 12.47 -2.00 -3.24
C LEU A 159 13.49 -1.17 -4.04
N LEU A 160 13.32 0.16 -4.11
CA LEU A 160 14.28 1.08 -4.72
C LEU A 160 15.66 1.01 -4.04
N GLN A 161 15.71 1.01 -2.71
CA GLN A 161 16.96 0.84 -1.95
C GLN A 161 17.63 -0.52 -2.18
N SER A 162 16.86 -1.56 -2.52
CA SER A 162 17.40 -2.91 -2.77
C SER A 162 17.93 -3.13 -4.18
N GLN A 163 17.61 -2.25 -5.13
CA GLN A 163 17.99 -2.41 -6.54
C GLN A 163 19.45 -2.02 -6.82
N ILE A 164 20.14 -1.38 -5.87
CA ILE A 164 21.56 -1.08 -5.98
C ILE A 164 22.26 -1.69 -4.78
N GLU A 165 23.22 -2.58 -5.02
CA GLU A 165 24.02 -3.17 -3.95
C GLU A 165 24.73 -2.02 -3.19
N PRO A 166 24.41 -1.76 -1.90
CA PRO A 166 24.99 -0.64 -1.17
C PRO A 166 26.52 -0.73 -1.13
N HIS A 167 27.04 -1.95 -1.12
CA HIS A 167 28.46 -2.24 -1.14
C HIS A 167 29.13 -1.82 -2.47
N PHE A 168 28.53 -2.11 -3.63
CA PHE A 168 29.00 -1.58 -4.91
C PHE A 168 29.11 -0.05 -4.89
N LEU A 169 28.11 0.65 -4.36
CA LEU A 169 28.12 2.12 -4.29
C LEU A 169 29.26 2.65 -3.42
N PHE A 170 29.41 2.11 -2.20
CA PHE A 170 30.49 2.53 -1.30
C PHE A 170 31.87 2.22 -1.86
N ASN A 171 32.05 1.06 -2.49
CA ASN A 171 33.32 0.67 -3.10
C ASN A 171 33.68 1.55 -4.29
N THR A 172 32.69 1.88 -5.13
CA THR A 172 32.90 2.78 -6.26
C THR A 172 33.30 4.18 -5.78
N LEU A 173 32.61 4.72 -4.76
CA LEU A 173 32.97 6.03 -4.18
C LEU A 173 34.37 6.02 -3.52
N ALA A 174 34.72 4.94 -2.83
CA ALA A 174 36.06 4.78 -2.25
C ALA A 174 37.14 4.71 -3.34
N ASN A 175 36.87 4.02 -4.46
CA ASN A 175 37.76 3.97 -5.60
C ASN A 175 37.92 5.36 -6.25
N ILE A 176 36.82 6.09 -6.49
CA ILE A 176 36.86 7.47 -6.99
C ILE A 176 37.74 8.35 -6.10
N LYS A 177 37.62 8.23 -4.77
CA LYS A 177 38.45 8.99 -3.82
C LYS A 177 39.95 8.76 -4.05
N VAL A 178 40.36 7.52 -4.31
CA VAL A 178 41.75 7.18 -4.63
C VAL A 178 42.14 7.68 -6.03
N LEU A 179 41.25 7.54 -7.03
CA LEU A 179 41.50 8.02 -8.39
C LEU A 179 41.68 9.53 -8.48
N ILE A 180 41.01 10.33 -7.64
CA ILE A 180 41.20 11.80 -7.62
C ILE A 180 42.68 12.17 -7.40
N GLU A 181 43.42 11.34 -6.66
CA GLU A 181 44.85 11.55 -6.40
C GLU A 181 45.74 10.97 -7.51
N LEU A 182 45.34 9.87 -8.15
CA LEU A 182 46.14 9.12 -9.13
C LEU A 182 45.86 9.48 -10.59
N ASP A 183 44.59 9.58 -10.98
CA ASP A 183 44.10 9.86 -12.33
C ASP A 183 42.73 10.57 -12.24
N LYS A 184 42.77 11.91 -12.34
CA LYS A 184 41.59 12.77 -12.24
C LYS A 184 40.61 12.55 -13.39
N ASP A 185 41.10 12.21 -14.58
CA ASP A 185 40.23 12.01 -15.74
C ASP A 185 39.49 10.67 -15.62
N ALA A 186 40.16 9.62 -15.12
CA ALA A 186 39.50 8.37 -14.77
C ALA A 186 38.47 8.57 -13.65
N ALA A 187 38.81 9.32 -12.59
CA ALA A 187 37.87 9.63 -11.51
C ALA A 187 36.60 10.30 -12.03
N LYS A 188 36.76 11.26 -12.95
CA LYS A 188 35.63 11.98 -13.57
C LYS A 188 34.78 11.06 -14.42
N ARG A 189 35.39 10.22 -15.27
CA ARG A 189 34.66 9.22 -16.08
C ARG A 189 33.83 8.28 -15.21
N VAL A 190 34.43 7.69 -14.18
CA VAL A 190 33.71 6.78 -13.26
C VAL A 190 32.57 7.50 -12.53
N LEU A 191 32.76 8.76 -12.14
CA LEU A 191 31.70 9.55 -11.50
C LEU A 191 30.55 9.86 -12.47
N ASP A 192 30.85 10.20 -13.72
CA ASP A 192 29.86 10.44 -14.76
C ASP A 192 29.08 9.14 -15.07
N ASP A 193 29.77 8.01 -15.21
CA ASP A 193 29.18 6.68 -15.43
C ASP A 193 28.29 6.27 -14.24
N LEU A 194 28.77 6.47 -13.00
CA LEU A 194 27.99 6.19 -11.80
C LEU A 194 26.73 7.05 -11.74
N THR A 195 26.84 8.35 -12.06
CA THR A 195 25.69 9.26 -12.08
C THR A 195 24.69 8.86 -13.15
N GLY A 196 25.18 8.47 -14.34
CA GLY A 196 24.37 7.96 -15.44
C GLY A 196 23.62 6.69 -15.05
N LEU A 197 24.33 5.72 -14.49
CA LEU A 197 23.77 4.46 -13.99
C LEU A 197 22.68 4.71 -12.93
N LEU A 198 22.97 5.51 -11.91
CA LEU A 198 22.00 5.84 -10.85
C LEU A 198 20.75 6.52 -11.40
N ARG A 199 20.92 7.52 -12.29
CA ARG A 199 19.79 8.25 -12.88
C ARG A 199 18.93 7.32 -13.72
N ALA A 200 19.54 6.51 -14.57
CA ALA A 200 18.84 5.57 -15.43
C ALA A 200 18.15 4.48 -14.61
N SER A 201 18.80 3.91 -13.59
CA SER A 201 18.16 2.92 -12.71
C SER A 201 16.93 3.47 -11.99
N ILE A 202 16.98 4.71 -11.46
CA ILE A 202 15.84 5.33 -10.76
C ILE A 202 14.70 5.69 -11.71
N MET A 203 15.01 6.20 -12.91
CA MET A 203 13.97 6.59 -13.87
C MET A 203 13.30 5.36 -14.50
N LYS A 204 14.07 4.32 -14.80
CA LYS A 204 13.61 3.13 -15.54
C LYS A 204 13.03 2.03 -14.65
N SER A 205 13.23 2.10 -13.32
CA SER A 205 12.61 1.15 -12.37
C SER A 205 11.08 1.18 -12.35
N HIS A 206 10.47 2.25 -12.84
CA HIS A 206 9.02 2.41 -12.92
C HIS A 206 8.45 2.19 -14.33
N ASP A 207 9.31 2.10 -15.34
CA ASP A 207 8.87 1.90 -16.72
C ASP A 207 8.44 0.45 -16.93
N LYS A 208 7.37 0.25 -17.71
CA LYS A 208 6.90 -1.10 -18.05
C LYS A 208 7.80 -1.82 -19.05
N SER A 209 8.61 -1.06 -19.78
CA SER A 209 9.53 -1.55 -20.81
C SER A 209 10.63 -0.53 -21.08
N ILE A 210 11.78 -1.00 -21.55
CA ILE A 210 12.96 -0.22 -21.94
C ILE A 210 13.46 -0.73 -23.29
N SER A 211 14.15 0.07 -24.10
CA SER A 211 14.79 -0.46 -25.32
C SER A 211 16.03 -1.28 -24.99
N ILE A 212 16.37 -2.26 -25.84
CA ILE A 212 17.64 -2.99 -25.74
C ILE A 212 18.84 -2.04 -25.71
N SER A 213 18.81 -0.96 -26.50
CA SER A 213 19.89 0.03 -26.50
C SER A 213 20.11 0.68 -25.13
N GLU A 214 19.04 1.05 -24.44
CA GLU A 214 19.15 1.64 -23.10
C GLU A 214 19.62 0.60 -22.06
N GLU A 215 19.22 -0.67 -22.18
CA GLU A 215 19.71 -1.76 -21.34
C GLU A 215 21.22 -2.02 -21.57
N VAL A 216 21.68 -1.95 -22.83
CA VAL A 216 23.10 -2.02 -23.19
C VAL A 216 23.90 -0.86 -22.59
N GLU A 217 23.37 0.35 -22.61
CA GLU A 217 24.04 1.51 -22.00
C GLU A 217 24.16 1.37 -20.49
N LEU A 218 23.13 0.85 -19.80
CA LEU A 218 23.19 0.51 -18.37
C LEU A 218 24.31 -0.50 -18.08
N VAL A 219 24.35 -1.58 -18.86
CA VAL A 219 25.36 -2.65 -18.72
C VAL A 219 26.78 -2.11 -19.01
N ARG A 220 26.92 -1.27 -20.04
CA ARG A 220 28.19 -0.66 -20.42
C ARG A 220 28.71 0.26 -19.33
N ALA A 221 27.86 1.12 -18.75
CA ALA A 221 28.23 1.98 -17.64
C ALA A 221 28.67 1.15 -16.42
N TYR A 222 27.90 0.12 -16.07
CA TYR A 222 28.25 -0.78 -14.97
C TYR A 222 29.61 -1.48 -15.18
N LEU A 223 29.84 -2.08 -16.35
CA LEU A 223 31.10 -2.76 -16.68
C LEU A 223 32.28 -1.80 -16.76
N SER A 224 32.07 -0.56 -17.19
CA SER A 224 33.12 0.48 -17.23
C SER A 224 33.56 0.90 -15.83
N ILE A 225 32.61 1.03 -14.89
CA ILE A 225 32.93 1.28 -13.48
C ILE A 225 33.71 0.08 -12.90
N GLN A 226 33.25 -1.13 -13.16
CA GLN A 226 33.88 -2.35 -12.65
C GLN A 226 35.27 -2.59 -13.25
N SER A 227 35.50 -2.28 -14.53
CA SER A 227 36.80 -2.46 -15.17
C SER A 227 37.82 -1.49 -14.58
N VAL A 228 37.45 -0.25 -14.29
CA VAL A 228 38.33 0.68 -13.55
C VAL A 228 38.62 0.17 -12.14
N ARG A 229 37.61 -0.39 -11.45
CA ARG A 229 37.79 -0.97 -10.10
C ARG A 229 38.78 -2.13 -10.09
N MET A 230 38.68 -3.01 -11.09
CA MET A 230 39.44 -4.26 -11.16
C MET A 230 40.75 -4.12 -11.95
N GLY A 231 40.96 -2.99 -12.64
CA GLY A 231 42.08 -2.77 -13.55
C GLY A 231 42.09 -3.82 -14.67
N ASP A 232 43.29 -4.27 -15.03
CA ASP A 232 43.51 -5.25 -16.10
C ASP A 232 42.86 -6.63 -15.86
N ARG A 233 42.26 -6.86 -14.67
CA ARG A 233 41.57 -8.11 -14.33
C ARG A 233 40.16 -8.22 -14.93
N LEU A 234 39.58 -7.15 -15.46
CA LEU A 234 38.27 -7.22 -16.11
C LEU A 234 38.31 -6.55 -17.49
N THR A 235 38.14 -7.36 -18.52
CA THR A 235 37.85 -6.88 -19.88
C THR A 235 36.40 -7.21 -20.23
N PHE A 236 35.82 -6.45 -21.15
CA PHE A 236 34.48 -6.75 -21.61
C PHE A 236 34.24 -6.31 -23.06
N GLU A 237 33.26 -6.96 -23.68
CA GLU A 237 32.79 -6.67 -25.03
C GLU A 237 31.26 -6.77 -25.07
N ILE A 238 30.62 -5.85 -25.80
CA ILE A 238 29.18 -5.83 -25.97
C ILE A 238 28.88 -5.63 -27.45
N GLU A 239 28.25 -6.63 -28.06
CA GLU A 239 27.80 -6.64 -29.44
C GLU A 239 26.27 -6.73 -29.49
N CYS A 240 25.65 -5.91 -30.34
CA CYS A 240 24.21 -5.87 -30.52
C CYS A 240 23.88 -5.62 -31.99
N ASP A 241 23.06 -6.48 -32.59
CA ASP A 241 22.50 -6.25 -33.93
C ASP A 241 21.78 -4.89 -33.98
N GLU A 242 22.03 -4.09 -35.01
CA GLU A 242 21.45 -2.74 -35.16
C GLU A 242 19.90 -2.76 -35.12
N ASP A 243 19.30 -3.76 -35.76
CA ASP A 243 17.85 -3.92 -35.84
C ASP A 243 17.21 -4.21 -34.48
N LEU A 244 17.99 -4.72 -33.51
CA LEU A 244 17.50 -5.03 -32.17
C LEU A 244 17.63 -3.87 -31.20
N LYS A 245 18.42 -2.83 -31.50
CA LYS A 245 18.65 -1.71 -30.55
C LYS A 245 17.37 -1.03 -30.10
N ARG A 246 16.38 -0.92 -30.99
CA ARG A 246 15.07 -0.28 -30.70
C ARG A 246 14.04 -1.25 -30.16
N LEU A 247 14.35 -2.55 -30.08
CA LEU A 247 13.42 -3.55 -29.56
C LEU A 247 13.11 -3.21 -28.10
N SER A 248 11.81 -3.09 -27.80
CA SER A 248 11.33 -2.92 -26.44
C SER A 248 11.42 -4.24 -25.67
N CYS A 249 12.03 -4.21 -24.49
CA CYS A 249 12.18 -5.34 -23.60
C CYS A 249 11.82 -5.03 -22.14
N ALA A 250 11.74 -6.07 -21.31
CA ALA A 250 11.60 -5.88 -19.87
C ALA A 250 12.84 -5.14 -19.32
N PRO A 251 12.66 -4.20 -18.38
CA PRO A 251 13.79 -3.51 -17.78
C PRO A 251 14.60 -4.44 -16.87
N PHE A 252 15.92 -4.25 -16.83
CA PHE A 252 16.86 -4.99 -15.99
C PHE A 252 16.84 -6.50 -16.28
N LEU A 253 16.96 -6.87 -17.56
CA LEU A 253 17.16 -8.24 -18.01
C LEU A 253 18.64 -8.62 -18.05
N ILE A 254 19.48 -7.74 -18.59
CA ILE A 254 20.90 -8.03 -18.84
C ILE A 254 21.73 -7.67 -17.62
N GLN A 255 21.43 -6.51 -17.01
CA GLN A 255 22.21 -5.99 -15.89
C GLN A 255 22.40 -7.00 -14.74
N PRO A 256 21.36 -7.66 -14.19
CA PRO A 256 21.57 -8.56 -13.06
C PRO A 256 22.38 -9.82 -13.43
N ILE A 257 22.37 -10.21 -14.70
CA ILE A 257 23.14 -11.36 -15.19
C ILE A 257 24.62 -10.97 -15.28
N VAL A 258 24.90 -9.78 -15.77
CA VAL A 258 26.26 -9.23 -15.83
C VAL A 258 26.80 -8.96 -14.41
N GLU A 259 25.99 -8.44 -13.50
CA GLU A 259 26.34 -8.30 -12.09
C GLU A 259 26.74 -9.64 -11.48
N ASN A 260 25.94 -10.70 -11.72
CA ASN A 260 26.26 -12.05 -11.26
C ASN A 260 27.58 -12.57 -11.86
N ALA A 261 27.82 -12.35 -13.16
CA ALA A 261 29.05 -12.75 -13.82
C ALA A 261 30.29 -12.07 -13.21
N VAL A 262 30.21 -10.76 -12.92
CA VAL A 262 31.30 -10.03 -12.24
C VAL A 262 31.52 -10.58 -10.84
N HIS A 263 30.48 -10.62 -10.00
CA HIS A 263 30.63 -10.93 -8.57
C HIS A 263 30.97 -12.39 -8.28
N HIS A 264 30.38 -13.32 -9.02
CA HIS A 264 30.56 -14.76 -8.77
C HIS A 264 31.58 -15.40 -9.72
N GLY A 265 31.71 -14.88 -10.94
CA GLY A 265 32.62 -15.42 -11.95
C GLY A 265 34.00 -14.79 -11.86
N ILE A 266 34.09 -13.47 -12.05
CA ILE A 266 35.36 -12.77 -12.29
C ILE A 266 36.05 -12.32 -11.00
N GLU A 267 35.32 -11.69 -10.07
CA GLU A 267 35.85 -11.12 -8.83
C GLU A 267 36.63 -12.14 -7.97
N PRO A 268 36.13 -13.39 -7.77
CA PRO A 268 36.84 -14.42 -7.01
C PRO A 268 38.02 -15.05 -7.77
N LYS A 269 38.09 -14.88 -9.10
CA LYS A 269 39.13 -15.47 -9.94
C LYS A 269 40.39 -14.60 -9.95
N MET A 270 41.48 -15.09 -9.37
CA MET A 270 42.74 -14.33 -9.22
C MET A 270 43.23 -13.66 -10.51
N ASN A 271 43.22 -14.39 -11.62
CA ASN A 271 43.71 -13.87 -12.92
C ASN A 271 42.71 -12.95 -13.62
N GLY A 272 41.55 -12.70 -13.03
CA GLY A 272 40.47 -11.96 -13.68
C GLY A 272 39.84 -12.73 -14.83
N GLY A 273 39.24 -12.00 -15.77
CA GLY A 273 38.65 -12.57 -16.97
C GLY A 273 37.88 -11.57 -17.82
N ASN A 274 37.15 -12.12 -18.78
CA ASN A 274 36.38 -11.37 -19.77
C ASN A 274 34.88 -11.64 -19.61
N ILE A 275 34.07 -10.61 -19.85
CA ILE A 275 32.62 -10.73 -20.01
C ILE A 275 32.25 -10.32 -21.43
N SER A 276 31.58 -11.20 -22.16
CA SER A 276 31.04 -10.89 -23.50
C SER A 276 29.52 -10.93 -23.47
N VAL A 277 28.89 -9.85 -23.90
CA VAL A 277 27.44 -9.74 -24.08
C VAL A 277 27.15 -9.67 -25.58
N SER A 278 26.35 -10.60 -26.09
CA SER A 278 25.95 -10.66 -27.49
C SER A 278 24.43 -10.67 -27.59
N ILE A 279 23.88 -9.75 -28.40
CA ILE A 279 22.44 -9.60 -28.61
C ILE A 279 22.17 -9.76 -30.10
N THR A 280 21.52 -10.87 -30.47
CA THR A 280 21.36 -11.29 -31.86
C THR A 280 19.93 -11.70 -32.17
N SER A 281 19.56 -11.60 -33.45
CA SER A 281 18.29 -12.13 -33.96
C SER A 281 18.51 -13.44 -34.73
N ASN A 282 17.76 -14.49 -34.39
CA ASN A 282 17.81 -15.75 -35.13
C ASN A 282 16.43 -16.44 -35.11
N ASN A 283 15.96 -16.96 -36.24
CA ASN A 283 14.70 -17.69 -36.38
C ASN A 283 13.49 -16.98 -35.72
N ASP A 284 13.30 -15.69 -36.00
CA ASP A 284 12.24 -14.84 -35.40
C ASP A 284 12.30 -14.73 -33.87
N GLN A 285 13.45 -15.00 -33.26
CA GLN A 285 13.71 -14.81 -31.83
C GLN A 285 14.81 -13.78 -31.59
N CYS A 286 14.63 -12.98 -30.54
CA CYS A 286 15.71 -12.22 -29.94
C CYS A 286 16.46 -13.15 -28.98
N SER A 287 17.79 -13.16 -29.06
CA SER A 287 18.67 -13.95 -28.21
C SER A 287 19.69 -13.04 -27.54
N ILE A 288 19.82 -13.15 -26.22
CA ILE A 288 20.85 -12.48 -25.42
C ILE A 288 21.74 -13.54 -24.80
N LEU A 289 23.04 -13.43 -25.05
CA LEU A 289 24.07 -14.30 -24.50
C LEU A 289 25.01 -13.47 -23.62
N VAL A 290 25.11 -13.82 -22.34
CA VAL A 290 26.12 -13.29 -21.43
C VAL A 290 27.06 -14.42 -21.07
N ARG A 291 28.30 -14.32 -21.51
CA ARG A 291 29.36 -15.29 -21.22
C ARG A 291 30.43 -14.63 -20.37
N ASP A 292 30.86 -15.32 -19.34
CA ASP A 292 32.04 -14.96 -18.57
C ASP A 292 33.12 -16.04 -18.66
N THR A 293 34.37 -15.62 -18.47
CA THR A 293 35.50 -16.55 -18.35
C THR A 293 35.89 -16.77 -16.88
N GLY A 294 34.91 -16.81 -15.98
CA GLY A 294 35.09 -16.90 -14.54
C GLY A 294 35.46 -18.29 -14.04
N LEU A 295 34.98 -18.63 -12.84
CA LEU A 295 35.14 -19.96 -12.24
C LEU A 295 34.08 -20.98 -12.70
N GLY A 296 33.07 -20.55 -13.45
CA GLY A 296 31.91 -21.37 -13.79
C GLY A 296 30.94 -21.57 -12.62
N LEU A 297 29.87 -22.32 -12.86
CA LEU A 297 28.92 -22.76 -11.85
C LEU A 297 29.58 -23.80 -10.95
N GLN A 298 29.83 -23.47 -9.68
CA GLN A 298 30.33 -24.43 -8.69
C GLN A 298 29.26 -25.51 -8.44
N GLU A 299 29.70 -26.77 -8.30
CA GLU A 299 28.82 -27.94 -8.07
C GLU A 299 27.86 -27.69 -6.89
N GLY A 300 26.55 -27.68 -7.18
CA GLY A 300 25.48 -27.35 -6.23
C GLY A 300 24.42 -26.38 -6.78
N LEU A 301 24.66 -25.75 -7.93
CA LEU A 301 23.73 -24.84 -8.64
C LEU A 301 23.05 -25.53 -9.83
N ASP A 302 22.56 -26.75 -9.62
CA ASP A 302 21.80 -27.48 -10.63
C ASP A 302 20.40 -26.82 -10.78
N HIS A 303 20.30 -25.81 -11.63
CA HIS A 303 19.05 -25.12 -11.93
C HIS A 303 18.19 -25.83 -13.00
N ASN A 304 18.67 -26.96 -13.52
CA ASN A 304 17.91 -27.84 -14.41
C ASN A 304 17.00 -28.84 -13.67
N ALA A 305 16.74 -28.63 -12.38
CA ALA A 305 15.73 -29.39 -11.65
C ALA A 305 14.34 -28.77 -11.85
N LYS A 306 13.54 -29.39 -12.74
CA LYS A 306 12.12 -29.57 -12.42
C LYS A 306 12.08 -30.12 -10.99
N THR A 307 11.35 -29.42 -10.10
CA THR A 307 10.96 -29.80 -8.72
C THR A 307 11.76 -29.24 -7.53
N THR A 308 10.98 -28.55 -6.67
CA THR A 308 10.97 -28.55 -5.20
C THR A 308 12.20 -28.09 -4.42
N HIS A 309 12.01 -26.90 -3.81
CA HIS A 309 12.50 -26.50 -2.48
C HIS A 309 13.88 -27.02 -2.04
N ASN A 310 14.94 -26.32 -2.43
CA ASN A 310 16.06 -26.14 -1.51
C ASN A 310 16.72 -24.77 -1.66
N LYS A 311 16.89 -24.13 -0.50
CA LYS A 311 17.36 -22.75 -0.31
C LYS A 311 18.84 -22.63 -0.67
N VAL A 312 19.13 -21.97 -1.79
CA VAL A 312 20.43 -21.32 -2.02
C VAL A 312 20.23 -19.82 -1.79
N LYS A 313 20.90 -19.27 -0.77
CA LYS A 313 20.84 -17.84 -0.41
C LYS A 313 21.42 -17.01 -1.57
N GLY A 314 20.67 -16.02 -2.06
CA GLY A 314 21.15 -14.99 -2.98
C GLY A 314 20.78 -15.22 -4.45
N ASN A 315 21.48 -16.13 -5.13
CA ASN A 315 21.51 -16.19 -6.61
C ASN A 315 20.20 -16.67 -7.26
N GLY A 316 19.43 -17.53 -6.57
CA GLY A 316 18.16 -18.02 -7.08
C GLY A 316 17.10 -16.92 -7.20
N ILE A 317 17.20 -15.82 -6.44
CA ILE A 317 16.16 -14.78 -6.39
C ILE A 317 16.25 -13.87 -7.63
N ALA A 318 17.45 -13.41 -8.00
CA ALA A 318 17.63 -12.54 -9.16
C ALA A 318 17.23 -13.25 -10.48
N LEU A 319 17.74 -14.47 -10.69
CA LEU A 319 17.40 -15.27 -11.87
C LEU A 319 15.93 -15.72 -11.89
N ALA A 320 15.34 -16.04 -10.73
CA ALA A 320 13.90 -16.33 -10.64
C ALA A 320 13.05 -15.11 -11.00
N ASN A 321 13.45 -13.91 -10.56
CA ASN A 321 12.75 -12.67 -10.89
C ASN A 321 12.83 -12.35 -12.39
N ILE A 322 13.99 -12.61 -13.03
CA ILE A 322 14.13 -12.48 -14.49
C ILE A 322 13.21 -13.49 -15.18
N ARG A 323 13.23 -14.76 -14.77
CA ARG A 323 12.38 -15.79 -15.35
C ARG A 323 10.90 -15.47 -15.24
N GLU A 324 10.46 -14.99 -14.07
CA GLU A 324 9.07 -14.58 -13.85
C GLU A 324 8.69 -13.40 -14.73
N ARG A 325 9.55 -12.38 -14.83
CA ARG A 325 9.33 -11.23 -15.72
C ARG A 325 9.25 -11.64 -17.19
N MET A 326 10.15 -12.50 -17.65
CA MET A 326 10.14 -13.05 -19.00
C MET A 326 8.84 -13.79 -19.28
N ARG A 327 8.38 -14.63 -18.35
CA ARG A 327 7.09 -15.35 -18.48
C ARG A 327 5.90 -14.39 -18.53
N LEU A 328 5.89 -13.33 -17.73
CA LEU A 328 4.80 -12.35 -17.70
C LEU A 328 4.74 -11.50 -18.97
N MET A 329 5.89 -11.18 -19.59
CA MET A 329 5.96 -10.32 -20.77
C MET A 329 5.86 -11.08 -22.10
N TYR A 330 6.46 -12.28 -22.17
CA TYR A 330 6.64 -13.04 -23.41
C TYR A 330 6.00 -14.44 -23.37
N SER A 331 5.18 -14.72 -22.35
CA SER A 331 4.56 -16.02 -22.12
C SER A 331 5.60 -17.14 -21.89
N ASP A 332 5.13 -18.38 -21.90
CA ASP A 332 5.94 -19.60 -21.74
C ASP A 332 6.88 -19.89 -22.94
N GLU A 333 6.88 -19.03 -23.98
CA GLU A 333 7.78 -19.12 -25.13
C GLU A 333 9.16 -18.48 -24.86
N SER A 334 9.31 -17.80 -23.73
CA SER A 334 10.61 -17.27 -23.29
C SER A 334 11.46 -18.33 -22.60
N THR A 335 12.77 -18.26 -22.82
CA THR A 335 13.73 -19.16 -22.17
C THR A 335 14.80 -18.38 -21.43
N LEU A 336 15.25 -18.94 -20.30
CA LEU A 336 16.41 -18.49 -19.54
C LEU A 336 17.18 -19.73 -19.09
N VAL A 337 18.37 -19.93 -19.66
CA VAL A 337 19.26 -21.06 -19.36
C VAL A 337 20.57 -20.52 -18.81
N VAL A 338 21.11 -21.19 -17.80
CA VAL A 338 22.41 -20.89 -17.20
C VAL A 338 23.19 -22.19 -17.16
N GLU A 339 24.36 -22.20 -17.78
CA GLU A 339 25.17 -23.41 -17.91
C GLU A 339 26.67 -23.10 -17.82
N ASN A 340 27.47 -24.15 -17.65
CA ASN A 340 28.92 -24.05 -17.75
C ASN A 340 29.33 -23.93 -19.21
N TRP A 341 30.18 -22.94 -19.50
CA TRP A 341 30.81 -22.81 -20.80
C TRP A 341 32.14 -23.56 -20.80
N TYR A 342 32.35 -24.41 -21.79
CA TYR A 342 33.58 -25.18 -21.98
C TYR A 342 34.33 -24.66 -23.20
N LYS A 343 35.66 -24.67 -23.11
CA LYS A 343 36.56 -24.36 -24.23
C LYS A 343 36.61 -25.54 -25.21
N ASP A 344 37.14 -25.31 -26.40
CA ASP A 344 37.28 -26.34 -27.44
C ASP A 344 38.10 -27.57 -27.00
N ASN A 345 38.99 -27.40 -26.02
CA ASN A 345 39.80 -28.47 -25.43
C ASN A 345 39.08 -29.25 -24.32
N GLY A 346 37.82 -28.91 -24.00
CA GLY A 346 37.02 -29.54 -22.95
C GLY A 346 37.20 -28.96 -21.54
N ASP A 347 38.11 -27.99 -21.36
CA ASP A 347 38.31 -27.35 -20.06
C ASP A 347 37.15 -26.41 -19.72
N LEU A 348 36.83 -26.29 -18.43
CA LEU A 348 35.88 -25.30 -17.95
C LEU A 348 36.38 -23.88 -18.28
N GLY A 349 35.62 -23.20 -19.14
CA GLY A 349 35.90 -21.85 -19.60
C GLY A 349 35.29 -20.77 -18.72
N GLY A 350 34.11 -21.02 -18.15
CA GLY A 350 33.36 -20.11 -17.28
C GLY A 350 31.86 -20.44 -17.28
N CYS A 351 31.01 -19.42 -17.27
CA CYS A 351 29.55 -19.59 -17.34
C CYS A 351 28.95 -18.90 -18.59
N LEU A 352 27.88 -19.48 -19.11
CA LEU A 352 27.05 -18.92 -20.17
C LEU A 352 25.61 -18.81 -19.67
N THR A 353 25.06 -17.61 -19.73
CA THR A 353 23.63 -17.37 -19.53
C THR A 353 23.01 -16.96 -20.86
N SER A 354 21.94 -17.65 -21.26
CA SER A 354 21.19 -17.37 -22.48
C SER A 354 19.74 -17.02 -22.16
N LEU A 355 19.25 -15.96 -22.80
CA LEU A 355 17.84 -15.58 -22.81
C LEU A 355 17.36 -15.58 -24.25
N SER A 356 16.17 -16.13 -24.49
CA SER A 356 15.52 -15.96 -25.79
C SER A 356 14.02 -15.74 -25.66
N TRP A 357 13.46 -14.99 -26.61
CA TRP A 357 12.02 -14.83 -26.75
C TRP A 357 11.62 -14.52 -28.20
N PRO A 358 10.39 -14.83 -28.62
CA PRO A 358 9.91 -14.52 -29.96
C PRO A 358 9.74 -13.00 -30.20
N LEU A 359 10.18 -12.51 -31.36
CA LEU A 359 10.07 -11.11 -31.77
C LEU A 359 8.61 -10.63 -31.96
N LYS A 360 7.67 -11.56 -32.18
CA LYS A 360 6.23 -11.26 -32.33
C LYS A 360 5.60 -10.53 -31.13
N TYR A 361 6.21 -10.66 -29.95
CA TYR A 361 5.77 -9.99 -28.71
C TYR A 361 6.28 -8.55 -28.60
N SER A 362 7.04 -8.07 -29.60
CA SER A 362 7.59 -6.72 -29.68
C SER A 362 7.08 -6.00 -30.94
N PRO A 363 5.83 -5.50 -30.93
CA PRO A 363 5.11 -5.05 -32.13
C PRO A 363 5.73 -3.82 -32.85
N GLU A 364 6.75 -3.19 -32.26
CA GLU A 364 7.45 -2.04 -32.84
C GLU A 364 8.32 -2.43 -34.05
N LEU A 365 8.82 -3.67 -34.15
CA LEU A 365 9.55 -4.16 -35.33
C LEU A 365 8.64 -4.72 -36.43
N THR A 366 7.44 -5.21 -36.09
CA THR A 366 6.51 -5.79 -37.07
C THR A 366 5.99 -4.75 -38.07
N LYS A 367 6.04 -3.45 -37.72
CA LYS A 367 5.68 -2.35 -38.63
C LYS A 367 6.82 -1.90 -39.54
N SER A 368 8.08 -2.12 -39.17
CA SER A 368 9.25 -1.72 -39.96
C SER A 368 9.62 -2.73 -41.06
N ALA A 369 9.23 -4.00 -40.90
CA ALA A 369 9.46 -5.05 -41.91
C ALA A 369 8.35 -5.12 -42.99
N LEU A 370 7.31 -4.29 -42.87
CA LEU A 370 6.15 -4.24 -43.78
C LEU A 370 6.02 -2.88 -44.52
N SER A 371 7.07 -2.05 -44.48
CA SER A 371 7.20 -0.80 -45.26
C SER A 371 8.51 -0.80 -46.01
#